data_AF-A0A2N2MQB2-F1
#
_entry.id   AF-A0A2N2MQB2-F1
#
_cell.length_a   1.000
_cell.length_b   1.000
_cell.length_c   1.000
_cell.angle_alpha   90.00
_cell.angle_beta   90.00
_cell.angle_gamma   90.00
#
_symmetry.space_group_name_H-M   'P 1'
#
loop_
_entity.id
_entity.type
_entity.pdbx_description
1 polymer ?
#
loop_
_entity_poly.entity_id
_entity_poly.type
_entity_poly.pdbx_seq_one_letter_code
_entity_poly.pdbx_strand_id
1 'polypeptide(L)' 'PYRGKRNQPAYIPLIAQKIAEIKGLDISEVAKATTENAMKLFNIKTTEHKNPA' A
#
# COMPACT_ATOMS: atom_id res chain seq x y z
N PRO A 1 8.63 -4.31 -16.14
CA PRO A 1 8.67 -2.85 -15.90
C PRO A 1 9.96 -2.46 -15.13
N TYR A 2 10.72 -1.48 -15.63
CA TYR A 2 11.89 -0.86 -14.97
C TYR A 2 13.09 -1.78 -14.60
N ARG A 3 13.43 -2.75 -15.45
CA ARG A 3 14.68 -3.52 -15.29
C ARG A 3 15.90 -2.59 -15.42
N GLY A 4 16.80 -2.60 -14.43
CA GLY A 4 18.02 -1.78 -14.43
C GLY A 4 17.85 -0.34 -13.89
N LYS A 5 16.66 0.06 -13.47
CA LYS A 5 16.42 1.36 -12.80
C LYS A 5 16.26 1.17 -11.29
N ARG A 6 16.63 2.20 -10.51
CA ARG A 6 16.46 2.20 -9.05
C ARG A 6 14.98 2.18 -8.68
N ASN A 7 14.59 1.26 -7.79
CA ASN A 7 13.24 1.21 -7.24
C ASN A 7 12.95 2.43 -6.36
N GLN A 8 11.71 2.93 -6.38
CA GLN A 8 11.27 4.08 -5.60
C GLN A 8 9.89 3.84 -4.96
N PRO A 9 9.59 4.44 -3.79
CA PRO A 9 8.29 4.30 -3.13
C PRO A 9 7.09 4.72 -4.00
N ALA A 10 7.29 5.61 -4.96
CA ALA A 10 6.25 6.01 -5.92
C ALA A 10 5.72 4.83 -6.77
N TYR A 11 6.42 3.69 -6.82
CA TYR A 11 5.98 2.50 -7.54
C TYR A 11 5.09 1.56 -6.70
N ILE A 12 4.86 1.86 -5.42
CA ILE A 12 3.98 1.06 -4.55
C ILE A 12 2.57 0.87 -5.16
N PRO A 13 1.89 1.89 -5.73
CA PRO A 13 0.58 1.70 -6.36
C PRO A 13 0.61 0.70 -7.53
N LEU A 14 1.68 0.70 -8.33
CA LEU A 14 1.84 -0.23 -9.46
C LEU A 14 2.00 -1.68 -8.96
N ILE A 15 2.71 -1.86 -7.85
CA ILE A 15 2.88 -3.17 -7.21
C ILE A 15 1.54 -3.65 -6.64
N ALA A 16 0.81 -2.77 -5.95
CA ALA A 16 -0.51 -3.07 -5.40
C ALA A 16 -1.51 -3.47 -6.50
N GLN A 17 -1.52 -2.75 -7.62
CA GLN A 17 -2.34 -3.09 -8.79
C GLN A 17 -1.99 -4.49 -9.32
N LYS A 18 -0.69 -4.81 -9.41
CA LYS A 18 -0.30 -6.13 -9.90
C LYS A 18 -0.70 -7.25 -8.96
N ILE A 19 -0.66 -7.02 -7.65
CA ILE A 19 -1.15 -7.97 -6.63
C ILE A 19 -2.66 -8.16 -6.76
N ALA A 20 -3.41 -7.08 -6.94
CA ALA A 20 -4.85 -7.09 -7.13
C ALA A 20 -5.24 -7.94 -8.35
N GLU A 21 -4.60 -7.73 -9.50
CA GLU A 21 -4.78 -8.53 -10.71
C GLU A 21 -4.52 -10.03 -10.48
N ILE A 22 -3.41 -10.38 -9.80
CA ILE A 22 -3.04 -11.78 -9.54
C ILE A 22 -4.05 -12.46 -8.61
N LYS A 23 -4.59 -11.71 -7.65
CA LYS A 23 -5.51 -12.24 -6.63
C LYS A 23 -6.99 -12.11 -7.00
N GLY A 24 -7.33 -11.41 -8.09
CA GLY A 24 -8.71 -11.11 -8.45
C GLY A 24 -9.42 -10.21 -7.44
N LEU A 25 -8.68 -9.31 -6.78
CA LEU A 25 -9.19 -8.38 -5.77
C LEU A 25 -9.20 -6.95 -6.29
N ASP A 26 -9.91 -6.05 -5.61
CA ASP A 26 -9.79 -4.62 -5.88
C ASP A 26 -8.50 -4.05 -5.27
N ILE A 27 -7.92 -3.03 -5.91
CA ILE A 27 -6.70 -2.38 -5.41
C ILE A 27 -6.91 -1.74 -4.02
N SER A 28 -8.12 -1.25 -3.73
CA SER A 28 -8.47 -0.69 -2.43
C SER A 28 -8.46 -1.74 -1.31
N GLU A 29 -8.86 -2.98 -1.61
CA GLU A 29 -8.81 -4.09 -0.66
C GLU A 29 -7.36 -4.47 -0.36
N VAL A 30 -6.51 -4.52 -1.39
CA VAL A 30 -5.08 -4.75 -1.21
C VAL A 30 -4.46 -3.63 -0.37
N ALA A 31 -4.79 -2.38 -0.65
CA ALA A 31 -4.30 -1.22 0.12
C ALA A 31 -4.73 -1.29 1.58
N LYS A 32 -6.00 -1.60 1.84
CA LYS A 32 -6.54 -1.73 3.20
C LYS A 32 -5.86 -2.86 3.96
N ALA A 33 -5.83 -4.07 3.39
CA ALA A 33 -5.24 -5.24 4.04
C ALA A 33 -3.74 -5.06 4.32
N THR A 34 -2.98 -4.52 3.35
CA THR A 34 -1.55 -4.28 3.55
C THR A 34 -1.27 -3.18 4.57
N THR A 35 -2.09 -2.13 4.59
CA THR A 35 -2.01 -1.06 5.60
C THR A 35 -2.29 -1.59 7.00
N GLU A 36 -3.38 -2.33 7.19
CA GLU A 36 -3.73 -2.93 8.49
C GLU A 36 -2.65 -3.89 8.98
N ASN A 37 -2.10 -4.72 8.08
CA ASN A 37 -1.01 -5.64 8.42
C ASN A 37 0.26 -4.90 8.82
N ALA A 38 0.64 -3.85 8.09
CA ALA A 38 1.78 -3.02 8.43
C ALA A 38 1.58 -2.31 9.78
N MET A 39 0.39 -1.77 10.04
CA MET A 39 0.08 -1.13 11.32
C MET A 39 0.21 -2.11 12.49
N LYS A 40 -0.31 -3.33 12.35
CA LYS A 40 -0.19 -4.38 13.37
C LYS A 40 1.27 -4.81 13.56
N LEU A 41 2.00 -5.05 12.47
CA LEU A 41 3.38 -5.54 12.51
C LEU A 41 4.34 -4.53 13.14
N PHE A 42 4.17 -3.24 12.80
CA PHE A 42 5.04 -2.17 13.27
C PHE A 42 4.47 -1.40 14.47
N ASN A 43 3.33 -1.84 15.03
CA ASN A 43 2.61 -1.22 16.13
C ASN A 43 2.35 0.30 15.91
N ILE A 44 1.97 0.66 14.68
CA ILE A 44 1.68 2.04 14.29
C ILE A 44 0.27 2.36 14.77
N LYS A 45 0.15 3.34 15.68
CA LYS A 45 -1.16 3.86 16.10
C LYS A 45 -1.69 4.81 15.04
N THR A 46 -2.91 4.56 14.56
CA THR A 46 -3.65 5.51 13.73
C THR A 46 -4.07 6.68 14.63
N THR A 47 -3.19 7.67 14.78
CA THR A 47 -3.63 8.96 15.31
C THR A 47 -4.45 9.61 14.20
N GLU A 48 -5.75 9.78 14.42
CA GLU A 48 -6.57 10.65 13.58
C GLU A 48 -6.00 12.07 13.67
N HIS A 49 -5.03 12.41 12.81
CA HIS A 49 -4.79 13.81 12.48
C HIS A 49 -5.99 14.28 11.66
N LYS A 50 -7.07 14.65 12.34
CA LYS A 50 -8.05 15.59 11.79
C LYS A 50 -7.25 16.84 11.43
N ASN A 51 -6.98 17.02 10.14
CA ASN A 51 -6.44 18.25 9.61
C ASN A 51 -7.45 19.37 9.95
N PRO A 52 -7.15 20.34 10.83
CA PRO A 52 -7.99 21.52 10.94
C PRO A 52 -7.77 22.31 9.64
N ALA A 53 -8.81 22.34 8.81
CA ALA A 53 -8.93 23.30 7.73
C ALA A 53 -9.00 24.73 8.28
#